data_AF-A0A8X6RNB6-F1
#
_entry.id   AF-A0A8X6RNB6-F1
#
_cell.length_a   1.000
_cell.length_b   1.000
_cell.length_c   1.000
_cell.angle_alpha   90.00
_cell.angle_beta   90.00
_cell.angle_gamma   90.00
#
_symmetry.space_group_name_H-M   'P 1'
#
loop_
_entity.id
_entity.type
_entity.pdbx_description
1 polymer ?
#
loop_
_entity_poly.entity_id
_entity_poly.type
_entity_poly.pdbx_seq_one_letter_code
_entity_poly.pdbx_strand_id
1 'polypeptide(L)'
;MSKSTEELLLNSVESASRRKIKIPDLLKEQDSQNKIELREDLKSLRGLAVSLEIICHNCEESTSTMSSKISNKYYDVNLRLTYGMRAIGKGGAAARIFCGLMNLPPSPAKFERHNSLFLNVLKTISEDSMNAAVHEAVIANDNNSNIAVAVDGTWHKIGYSSLNGVVCATSVENGKVIDFEALAKYCSSCKEKDLLKKCLRGRTQNPNESFNKCIWELIPKTVFVGIETLKFGVMDAVICFNDGYVSRIKVFEALVIKPGYNTERALLIIDNKRIFEAERIVNKVSLEARNKRSLKRKMDKQNLDEENEYQAGKY
;
A
#
# COMPACT_ATOMS: atom_id res chain seq x y z
N MET A 1 -8.22 51.80 24.99
CA MET A 1 -9.15 50.88 24.32
C MET A 1 -8.35 49.95 23.44
N SER A 2 -7.86 48.84 24.00
CA SER A 2 -7.21 47.78 23.23
C SER A 2 -8.29 47.01 22.47
N LYS A 3 -8.22 47.01 21.15
CA LYS A 3 -8.99 46.04 20.34
C LYS A 3 -8.68 44.64 20.88
N SER A 4 -9.72 43.89 21.21
CA SER A 4 -9.56 42.56 21.80
C SER A 4 -8.77 41.67 20.83
N THR A 5 -7.96 40.78 21.40
CA THR A 5 -7.10 39.85 20.67
C THR A 5 -7.88 39.01 19.65
N GLU A 6 -9.19 38.80 19.87
CA GLU A 6 -10.11 38.18 18.91
C GLU A 6 -10.30 38.99 17.63
N GLU A 7 -10.42 40.32 17.72
CA GLU A 7 -10.61 41.20 16.56
C GLU A 7 -9.35 41.22 15.67
N LEU A 8 -8.16 41.14 16.27
CA LEU A 8 -6.89 41.02 15.55
C LEU A 8 -6.74 39.66 14.87
N LEU A 9 -7.18 38.58 15.51
CA LEU A 9 -7.21 37.25 14.92
C LEU A 9 -8.21 37.19 13.75
N LEU A 10 -9.43 37.71 13.89
CA LEU A 10 -10.43 37.76 12.81
C LEU A 10 -9.95 38.58 11.60
N ASN A 11 -9.35 39.75 11.81
CA ASN A 11 -8.78 40.57 10.73
C ASN A 11 -7.58 39.89 10.05
N SER A 12 -6.77 39.13 10.79
CA SER A 12 -5.71 38.28 10.20
C SER A 12 -6.30 37.17 9.33
N VAL A 13 -7.45 36.60 9.72
CA VAL A 13 -8.11 35.51 8.99
C VAL A 13 -8.79 36.00 7.72
N GLU A 14 -9.37 37.21 7.71
CA GLU A 14 -9.93 37.81 6.49
C GLU A 14 -8.86 38.17 5.46
N SER A 15 -7.74 38.75 5.89
CA SER A 15 -6.57 39.00 5.02
C SER A 15 -5.85 37.72 4.57
N ALA A 16 -5.97 36.63 5.35
CA ALA A 16 -5.46 35.30 5.00
C ALA A 16 -6.39 34.49 4.10
N SER A 17 -7.51 35.04 3.61
CA SER A 17 -8.43 34.33 2.71
C SER A 17 -7.92 34.15 1.28
N ARG A 18 -6.83 34.83 0.92
CA ARG A 18 -6.19 34.73 -0.40
C ARG A 18 -4.68 34.72 -0.24
N ARG A 19 -4.00 33.69 -0.77
CA ARG A 19 -2.54 33.63 -0.80
C ARG A 19 -2.05 34.01 -2.19
N LYS A 20 -1.19 35.02 -2.29
CA LYS A 20 -0.48 35.33 -3.54
C LYS A 20 0.58 34.27 -3.79
N ILE A 21 0.51 33.58 -4.93
CA ILE A 21 1.61 32.74 -5.38
C ILE A 21 2.56 33.66 -6.15
N LYS A 22 3.74 33.94 -5.59
CA LYS A 22 4.83 34.49 -6.40
C LYS A 22 5.25 33.38 -7.36
N ILE A 23 4.98 33.52 -8.65
CA ILE A 23 5.49 32.61 -9.69
C ILE A 23 6.99 32.87 -9.79
N PRO A 24 7.86 31.97 -9.30
CA PRO A 24 9.28 32.11 -9.54
C PRO A 24 9.54 31.55 -10.94
N ASP A 25 10.10 32.38 -11.80
CA ASP A 25 10.98 31.95 -12.90
C ASP A 25 10.31 31.46 -14.20
N LEU A 26 8.99 31.21 -14.23
CA LEU A 26 8.24 31.06 -15.50
C LEU A 26 7.93 32.40 -16.19
N LEU A 27 8.16 33.52 -15.50
CA LEU A 27 8.08 34.89 -16.01
C LEU A 27 9.38 35.66 -15.72
N LYS A 28 10.52 34.96 -15.63
CA LYS A 28 11.82 35.64 -15.58
C LYS A 28 12.29 35.96 -16.99
N GLU A 29 11.63 36.94 -17.58
CA GLU A 29 12.32 38.04 -18.24
C GLU A 29 11.49 39.30 -18.03
N GLN A 30 12.20 40.39 -17.82
CA GLN A 30 11.70 41.67 -17.33
C GLN A 30 10.58 42.22 -18.23
N ASP A 31 9.34 42.14 -17.77
CA ASP A 31 8.40 43.22 -18.03
C ASP A 31 8.21 43.96 -16.71
N SER A 32 8.59 45.23 -16.69
CA SER A 32 8.41 46.15 -15.56
C SER A 32 6.93 46.42 -15.24
N GLN A 33 6.03 45.67 -15.87
CA GLN A 33 4.60 45.66 -15.69
C GLN A 33 4.08 44.22 -15.52
N ASN A 34 4.45 43.51 -14.46
CA ASN A 34 3.92 42.18 -14.16
C ASN A 34 2.40 42.26 -13.89
N LYS A 35 1.59 42.33 -14.96
CA LYS A 35 0.14 42.62 -14.98
C LYS A 35 -0.72 41.37 -14.77
N ILE A 36 -0.12 40.19 -14.63
CA ILE A 36 -0.85 38.95 -14.35
C ILE A 36 -0.57 38.50 -12.92
N GLU A 37 -1.62 38.31 -12.14
CA GLU A 37 -1.56 37.85 -10.76
C GLU A 37 -2.24 36.49 -10.62
N LEU A 38 -1.53 35.51 -10.05
CA LEU A 38 -2.08 34.21 -9.67
C LEU A 38 -2.41 34.22 -8.16
N ARG A 39 -3.67 33.98 -7.82
CA ARG A 39 -4.17 33.91 -6.44
C ARG A 39 -4.76 32.55 -6.16
N GLU A 40 -4.55 32.07 -4.94
CA GLU A 40 -5.32 30.94 -4.40
C GLU A 40 -6.55 31.49 -3.67
N ASP A 41 -7.73 30.94 -3.98
CA ASP A 41 -8.93 31.18 -3.19
C ASP A 41 -9.03 30.14 -2.06
N LEU A 42 -8.80 30.61 -0.83
CA LEU A 42 -8.79 29.78 0.36
C LEU A 42 -10.19 29.56 0.96
N LYS A 43 -11.24 30.22 0.41
CA LYS A 43 -12.63 30.02 0.84
C LYS A 43 -13.29 28.81 0.18
N SER A 44 -12.77 28.37 -0.98
CA SER A 44 -13.34 27.28 -1.77
C SER A 44 -12.54 25.96 -1.71
N LEU A 45 -11.71 25.77 -0.67
CA LEU A 45 -10.86 24.59 -0.51
C LEU A 45 -11.67 23.28 -0.53
N ARG A 46 -11.25 22.34 -1.39
CA ARG A 46 -11.82 20.99 -1.52
C ARG A 46 -10.75 19.95 -1.21
N GLY A 47 -10.28 19.92 0.03
CA GLY A 47 -9.11 19.12 0.39
C GLY A 47 -7.83 19.78 -0.16
N LEU A 48 -7.01 19.02 -0.87
CA LEU A 48 -5.80 19.53 -1.53
C LEU A 48 -6.09 20.24 -2.86
N ALA A 49 -7.30 20.08 -3.40
CA ALA A 49 -7.70 20.84 -4.57
C ALA A 49 -8.09 22.26 -4.15
N VAL A 50 -7.37 23.24 -4.71
CA VAL A 50 -7.55 24.67 -4.46
C VAL A 50 -8.03 25.34 -5.73
N SER A 51 -8.86 26.37 -5.59
CA SER A 51 -9.22 27.22 -6.73
C SER A 51 -8.09 28.22 -6.97
N LEU A 52 -7.61 28.26 -8.21
CA LEU A 52 -6.57 29.14 -8.71
C LEU A 52 -7.23 30.20 -9.59
N GLU A 53 -7.09 31.46 -9.19
CA GLU A 53 -7.60 32.63 -9.91
C GLU A 53 -6.44 33.32 -10.62
N ILE A 54 -6.58 33.53 -11.92
CA ILE A 54 -5.65 34.30 -12.75
C ILE A 54 -6.32 35.64 -13.04
N ILE A 55 -5.66 36.72 -12.66
CA ILE A 55 -6.17 38.09 -12.80
C ILE A 55 -5.25 38.86 -13.74
N CYS A 56 -5.81 39.45 -14.79
CA CYS A 56 -5.10 40.38 -15.65
C CYS A 56 -5.44 41.82 -15.25
N HIS A 57 -4.48 42.55 -14.69
CA HIS A 57 -4.63 43.96 -14.31
C HIS A 57 -4.62 44.92 -15.50
N ASN A 58 -4.39 44.44 -16.73
CA ASN A 58 -4.46 45.27 -17.93
C ASN A 58 -5.87 45.39 -18.52
N CYS A 59 -6.60 44.27 -18.53
CA CYS A 59 -7.95 44.21 -19.08
C CYS A 59 -9.02 44.00 -18.00
N GLU A 60 -8.61 43.97 -16.73
CA GLU A 60 -9.46 43.76 -15.54
C GLU A 60 -10.26 42.45 -15.55
N GLU A 61 -9.91 41.53 -16.45
CA GLU A 61 -10.50 40.20 -16.55
C GLU A 61 -9.87 39.24 -15.53
N SER A 62 -10.69 38.36 -14.97
CA SER A 62 -10.22 37.23 -14.18
C SER A 62 -10.86 35.92 -14.62
N THR A 63 -10.10 34.84 -14.47
CA THR A 63 -10.60 33.48 -14.69
C THR A 63 -10.14 32.60 -13.55
N SER A 64 -10.89 31.54 -13.27
CA SER A 64 -10.54 30.59 -12.21
C SER A 64 -10.63 29.16 -12.67
N THR A 65 -9.77 28.32 -12.10
CA THR A 65 -9.76 26.88 -12.34
C THR A 65 -9.26 26.14 -11.10
N MET A 66 -9.63 24.87 -10.97
CA MET A 66 -9.15 24.04 -9.86
C MET A 66 -7.73 23.53 -10.15
N SER A 67 -6.89 23.49 -9.11
CA SER A 67 -5.51 22.96 -9.17
C SER A 67 -5.44 21.46 -9.50
N SER A 68 -6.57 20.76 -9.45
CA SER A 68 -6.67 19.34 -9.73
C SER A 68 -7.92 19.03 -10.56
N LYS A 69 -7.81 18.07 -11.47
CA LYS A 69 -8.92 17.56 -12.27
C LYS A 69 -9.84 16.69 -11.42
N ILE A 70 -11.09 16.58 -11.83
CA ILE A 70 -12.05 15.65 -11.24
C ILE A 70 -11.97 14.32 -11.98
N SER A 71 -11.67 13.26 -11.24
CA SER A 71 -11.71 11.87 -11.69
C SER A 71 -12.69 11.12 -10.78
N ASN A 72 -13.68 10.46 -11.38
CA ASN A 72 -14.71 9.71 -10.66
C ASN A 72 -15.39 10.50 -9.52
N LYS A 73 -15.86 11.72 -9.81
CA LYS A 73 -16.53 12.66 -8.87
C LYS A 73 -15.64 13.24 -7.75
N TYR A 74 -14.37 12.88 -7.68
CA TYR A 74 -13.42 13.40 -6.69
C TYR A 74 -12.23 14.07 -7.38
N TYR A 75 -11.57 15.00 -6.69
CA TYR A 75 -10.33 15.57 -7.22
C TYR A 75 -9.20 14.55 -7.18
N ASP A 76 -8.46 14.41 -8.28
CA ASP A 76 -7.36 13.46 -8.45
C ASP A 76 -6.34 13.57 -7.29
N VAL A 77 -5.94 14.78 -6.92
CA VAL A 77 -4.98 15.03 -5.84
C VAL A 77 -5.44 14.45 -4.49
N ASN A 78 -6.75 14.45 -4.22
CA ASN A 78 -7.32 13.90 -2.99
C ASN A 78 -7.33 12.38 -3.01
N LEU A 79 -7.64 11.77 -4.16
CA LEU A 79 -7.58 10.33 -4.35
C LEU A 79 -6.13 9.84 -4.20
N ARG A 80 -5.17 10.54 -4.82
CA ARG A 80 -3.73 10.25 -4.68
C ARG A 80 -3.23 10.34 -3.25
N LEU A 81 -3.60 11.39 -2.50
CA LEU A 81 -3.22 11.50 -1.09
C LEU A 81 -3.82 10.34 -0.28
N THR A 82 -5.09 10.02 -0.52
CA THR A 82 -5.77 8.95 0.23
C THR A 82 -5.11 7.61 -0.04
N TYR A 83 -4.93 7.26 -1.31
CA TYR A 83 -4.29 6.01 -1.71
C TYR A 83 -2.83 5.94 -1.23
N GLY A 84 -2.07 7.01 -1.44
CA GLY A 84 -0.67 7.09 -1.03
C GLY A 84 -0.48 6.89 0.47
N MET A 85 -1.35 7.50 1.29
CA MET A 85 -1.34 7.28 2.75
C MET A 85 -1.66 5.82 3.10
N ARG A 86 -2.70 5.25 2.49
CA ARG A 86 -3.08 3.85 2.75
C ARG A 86 -1.99 2.86 2.32
N ALA A 87 -1.34 3.12 1.20
CA ALA A 87 -0.23 2.34 0.64
C ALA A 87 1.06 2.36 1.50
N ILE A 88 1.13 3.23 2.50
CA ILE A 88 2.20 3.27 3.52
C ILE A 88 1.67 2.97 4.94
N GLY A 89 0.47 2.41 5.03
CA GLY A 89 -0.18 2.05 6.29
C GLY A 89 -0.60 3.22 7.17
N LYS A 90 -0.94 4.35 6.56
CA LYS A 90 -1.41 5.57 7.22
C LYS A 90 -2.84 5.92 6.79
N GLY A 91 -3.60 6.54 7.70
CA GLY A 91 -4.97 6.98 7.47
C GLY A 91 -5.11 8.51 7.52
N GLY A 92 -6.36 8.99 7.50
CA GLY A 92 -6.67 10.42 7.45
C GLY A 92 -6.07 11.26 8.59
N ALA A 93 -5.89 10.69 9.78
CA ALA A 93 -5.23 11.39 10.89
C ALA A 93 -3.77 11.74 10.58
N ALA A 94 -3.00 10.79 10.04
CA ALA A 94 -1.64 11.02 9.61
C ALA A 94 -1.59 11.93 8.38
N ALA A 95 -2.54 11.81 7.45
CA ALA A 95 -2.67 12.70 6.30
C ALA A 95 -2.82 14.17 6.73
N ARG A 96 -3.62 14.43 7.77
CA ARG A 96 -3.81 15.79 8.32
C ARG A 96 -2.51 16.37 8.87
N ILE A 97 -1.76 15.58 9.65
CA ILE A 97 -0.45 16.01 10.19
C ILE A 97 0.53 16.25 9.05
N PHE A 98 0.61 15.33 8.09
CA PHE A 98 1.47 15.47 6.92
C PHE A 98 1.17 16.75 6.14
N CYS A 99 -0.10 17.02 5.80
CA CYS A 99 -0.48 18.24 5.11
C CYS A 99 -0.11 19.49 5.91
N GLY A 100 -0.37 19.51 7.22
CA GLY A 100 -0.01 20.63 8.09
C GLY A 100 1.50 20.90 8.14
N LEU A 101 2.32 19.85 8.30
CA LEU A 101 3.78 19.98 8.34
C LEU A 101 4.38 20.40 6.99
N MET A 102 3.78 19.96 5.89
CA MET A 102 4.21 20.31 4.54
C MET A 102 3.67 21.67 4.07
N ASN A 103 2.93 22.39 4.92
CA ASN A 103 2.27 23.65 4.58
C ASN A 103 1.34 23.53 3.36
N LEU A 104 0.62 22.41 3.27
CA LEU A 104 -0.35 22.11 2.23
C LEU A 104 -1.78 22.45 2.72
N PRO A 105 -2.74 22.62 1.79
CA PRO A 105 -4.14 22.67 2.16
C PRO A 105 -4.56 21.44 2.97
N PRO A 106 -5.62 21.55 3.80
CA PRO A 106 -6.03 20.47 4.69
C PRO A 106 -6.40 19.21 3.90
N SER A 107 -6.06 18.05 4.44
CA SER A 107 -6.47 16.76 3.89
C SER A 107 -8.00 16.69 3.70
N PRO A 108 -8.52 15.90 2.75
CA PRO A 108 -9.94 15.80 2.48
C PRO A 108 -10.76 15.47 3.74
N ALA A 109 -11.77 16.29 4.05
CA ALA A 109 -12.61 16.10 5.25
C ALA A 109 -13.29 14.73 5.28
N LYS A 110 -13.64 14.19 4.11
CA LYS A 110 -14.31 12.89 3.94
C LYS A 110 -13.33 11.82 3.45
N PHE A 111 -12.17 11.71 4.10
CA PHE A 111 -11.11 10.74 3.75
C PHE A 111 -11.68 9.33 3.57
N GLU A 112 -12.52 8.87 4.51
CA GLU A 112 -13.04 7.50 4.48
C GLU A 112 -14.03 7.21 3.35
N ARG A 113 -14.67 8.23 2.76
CA ARG A 113 -15.48 8.01 1.54
C ARG A 113 -14.63 7.57 0.36
N HIS A 114 -13.38 8.04 0.28
CA HIS A 114 -12.47 7.60 -0.77
C HIS A 114 -12.05 6.13 -0.54
N ASN A 115 -11.92 5.67 0.71
CA ASN A 115 -11.61 4.26 0.97
C ASN A 115 -12.65 3.32 0.37
N SER A 116 -13.95 3.61 0.53
CA SER A 116 -15.01 2.76 -0.04
C SER A 116 -14.92 2.69 -1.57
N LEU A 117 -14.55 3.80 -2.22
CA LEU A 117 -14.28 3.83 -3.65
C LEU A 117 -13.07 2.94 -4.01
N PHE A 118 -11.95 3.10 -3.31
CA PHE A 118 -10.76 2.28 -3.53
C PHE A 118 -11.00 0.80 -3.26
N LEU A 119 -11.80 0.44 -2.26
CA LEU A 119 -12.11 -0.94 -1.94
C LEU A 119 -12.74 -1.69 -3.11
N ASN A 120 -13.68 -1.05 -3.83
CA ASN A 120 -14.31 -1.67 -5.00
C ASN A 120 -13.31 -1.87 -6.15
N VAL A 121 -12.44 -0.88 -6.37
CA VAL A 121 -11.40 -0.93 -7.41
C VAL A 121 -10.35 -1.98 -7.08
N LEU A 122 -9.82 -1.97 -5.85
CA LEU A 122 -8.83 -2.92 -5.36
C LEU A 122 -9.37 -4.35 -5.40
N LYS A 123 -10.63 -4.56 -5.04
CA LYS A 123 -11.28 -5.88 -5.13
C LYS A 123 -11.15 -6.43 -6.55
N THR A 124 -11.62 -5.68 -7.54
CA THR A 124 -11.60 -6.09 -8.95
C THR A 124 -10.17 -6.39 -9.42
N ILE A 125 -9.22 -5.50 -9.14
CA ILE A 125 -7.82 -5.66 -9.61
C ILE A 125 -7.12 -6.82 -8.88
N SER A 126 -7.43 -7.04 -7.60
CA SER A 126 -6.89 -8.18 -6.86
C SER A 126 -7.47 -9.50 -7.35
N GLU A 127 -8.75 -9.55 -7.73
CA GLU A 127 -9.38 -10.73 -8.35
C GLU A 127 -8.73 -11.03 -9.70
N ASP A 128 -8.52 -10.04 -10.56
CA ASP A 128 -7.82 -10.21 -11.83
C ASP A 128 -6.38 -10.73 -11.64
N SER A 129 -5.67 -10.19 -10.66
CA SER A 129 -4.32 -10.63 -10.29
C SER A 129 -4.28 -12.08 -9.82
N MET A 130 -5.22 -12.47 -8.95
CA MET A 130 -5.34 -13.84 -8.47
C MET A 130 -5.75 -14.82 -9.59
N ASN A 131 -6.65 -14.42 -10.47
CA ASN A 131 -7.03 -15.23 -11.63
C ASN A 131 -5.84 -15.46 -12.58
N ALA A 132 -5.06 -14.42 -12.87
CA ALA A 132 -3.82 -14.55 -13.64
C ALA A 132 -2.82 -15.49 -12.94
N ALA A 133 -2.67 -15.36 -11.61
CA ALA A 133 -1.83 -16.25 -10.82
C ALA A 133 -2.29 -17.72 -10.89
N VAL A 134 -3.60 -17.99 -10.89
CA VAL A 134 -4.14 -19.35 -11.11
C VAL A 134 -3.79 -19.85 -12.50
N HIS A 135 -4.03 -19.05 -13.55
CA HIS A 135 -3.71 -19.46 -14.92
C HIS A 135 -2.22 -19.78 -15.11
N GLU A 136 -1.33 -18.94 -14.58
CA GLU A 136 0.12 -19.20 -14.59
C GLU A 136 0.47 -20.49 -13.85
N ALA A 137 -0.16 -20.75 -12.71
CA ALA A 137 0.06 -21.97 -11.93
C ALA A 137 -0.42 -23.23 -12.68
N VAL A 138 -1.55 -23.17 -13.39
CA VAL A 138 -2.03 -24.29 -14.24
C VAL A 138 -1.00 -24.58 -15.33
N ILE A 139 -0.49 -23.55 -16.00
CA ILE A 139 0.53 -23.71 -17.06
C ILE A 139 1.81 -24.33 -16.50
N ALA A 140 2.27 -23.86 -15.34
CA ALA A 140 3.46 -24.39 -14.66
C ALA A 140 3.28 -25.85 -14.21
N ASN A 141 2.04 -26.28 -13.94
CA ASN A 141 1.68 -27.64 -13.55
C ASN A 141 1.30 -28.51 -14.77
N ASP A 142 2.00 -28.39 -15.89
CA ASP A 142 1.73 -29.16 -17.12
C ASP A 142 0.28 -29.07 -17.62
N ASN A 143 -0.33 -27.89 -17.52
CA ASN A 143 -1.75 -27.63 -17.82
C ASN A 143 -2.74 -28.41 -16.94
N ASN A 144 -2.32 -28.85 -15.76
CA ASN A 144 -3.19 -29.51 -14.80
C ASN A 144 -3.79 -28.50 -13.80
N SER A 145 -5.12 -28.48 -13.72
CA SER A 145 -5.87 -27.60 -12.81
C SER A 145 -5.82 -28.05 -11.34
N ASN A 146 -5.27 -29.23 -11.05
CA ASN A 146 -5.05 -29.70 -9.69
C ASN A 146 -3.79 -29.07 -9.09
N ILE A 147 -3.90 -27.80 -8.69
CA ILE A 147 -2.79 -27.00 -8.16
C ILE A 147 -2.60 -27.29 -6.67
N ALA A 148 -1.37 -27.58 -6.25
CA ALA A 148 -1.02 -27.64 -4.85
C ALA A 148 -0.97 -26.23 -4.24
N VAL A 149 -1.59 -26.05 -3.08
CA VAL A 149 -1.68 -24.75 -2.40
C VAL A 149 -1.15 -24.84 -0.99
N ALA A 150 -0.48 -23.79 -0.57
CA ALA A 150 -0.01 -23.61 0.78
C ALA A 150 -0.88 -22.56 1.48
N VAL A 151 -1.61 -22.99 2.51
CA VAL A 151 -2.59 -22.17 3.21
C VAL A 151 -2.05 -21.74 4.57
N ASP A 152 -2.14 -20.45 4.90
CA ASP A 152 -1.76 -19.93 6.20
C ASP A 152 -2.76 -18.88 6.70
N GLY A 153 -2.89 -18.79 8.01
CA GLY A 153 -3.77 -17.86 8.69
C GLY A 153 -2.97 -16.93 9.59
N THR A 154 -3.27 -15.64 9.54
CA THR A 154 -2.56 -14.62 10.30
C THR A 154 -3.53 -13.66 11.00
N TRP A 155 -3.15 -13.24 12.21
CA TRP A 155 -3.99 -12.39 13.06
C TRP A 155 -3.49 -10.96 13.07
N HIS A 156 -4.44 -10.02 13.09
CA HIS A 156 -4.09 -8.60 13.06
C HIS A 156 -3.40 -8.11 14.34
N LYS A 157 -3.62 -8.72 15.51
CA LYS A 157 -2.86 -8.43 16.74
C LYS A 157 -1.90 -9.57 17.09
N ILE A 158 -0.77 -9.19 17.67
CA ILE A 158 0.19 -10.11 18.28
C ILE A 158 -0.50 -10.83 19.45
N GLY A 159 -0.25 -12.13 19.61
CA GLY A 159 -0.84 -12.94 20.68
C GLY A 159 -2.19 -13.58 20.35
N TYR A 160 -2.56 -13.71 19.07
CA TYR A 160 -3.71 -14.50 18.59
C TYR A 160 -5.08 -14.07 19.16
N SER A 161 -5.18 -12.87 19.74
CA SER A 161 -6.37 -12.35 20.43
C SER A 161 -7.15 -11.33 19.59
N SER A 162 -6.80 -11.18 18.31
CA SER A 162 -7.40 -10.20 17.42
C SER A 162 -8.84 -10.52 17.08
N LEU A 163 -9.65 -9.47 16.93
CA LEU A 163 -10.97 -9.58 16.32
C LEU A 163 -10.90 -9.73 14.80
N ASN A 164 -9.77 -9.45 14.14
CA ASN A 164 -9.63 -9.66 12.71
C ASN A 164 -8.50 -10.64 12.40
N GLY A 165 -8.73 -11.49 11.40
CA GLY A 165 -7.75 -12.43 10.84
C GLY A 165 -7.84 -12.46 9.32
N VAL A 166 -6.77 -12.96 8.70
CA VAL A 166 -6.68 -13.16 7.25
C VAL A 166 -6.20 -14.59 7.02
N VAL A 167 -6.84 -15.30 6.12
CA VAL A 167 -6.38 -16.59 5.60
C VAL A 167 -5.99 -16.39 4.15
N CYS A 168 -4.85 -16.89 3.74
CA CYS A 168 -4.35 -16.80 2.36
C CYS A 168 -3.97 -18.18 1.83
N ALA A 169 -4.23 -18.38 0.55
CA ALA A 169 -3.79 -19.53 -0.22
C ALA A 169 -2.80 -19.07 -1.28
N THR A 170 -1.61 -19.65 -1.27
CA THR A 170 -0.55 -19.38 -2.24
C THR A 170 -0.28 -20.64 -3.03
N SER A 171 -0.20 -20.53 -4.36
CA SER A 171 0.17 -21.65 -5.21
C SER A 171 1.62 -22.08 -4.95
N VAL A 172 1.84 -23.37 -4.81
CA VAL A 172 3.19 -23.94 -4.65
C VAL A 172 3.99 -23.81 -5.94
N GLU A 173 3.32 -23.81 -7.09
CA GLU A 173 3.97 -23.84 -8.42
C GLU A 173 4.63 -22.51 -8.79
N ASN A 174 3.96 -21.38 -8.52
CA ASN A 174 4.45 -20.05 -8.89
C ASN A 174 4.67 -19.13 -7.69
N GLY A 175 4.35 -19.56 -6.47
CA GLY A 175 4.52 -18.77 -5.25
C GLY A 175 3.63 -17.53 -5.18
N LYS A 176 2.58 -17.42 -6.00
CA LYS A 176 1.64 -16.28 -6.01
C LYS A 176 0.39 -16.58 -5.19
N VAL A 177 -0.20 -15.54 -4.62
CA VAL A 177 -1.48 -15.62 -3.92
C VAL A 177 -2.58 -15.86 -4.94
N ILE A 178 -3.40 -16.88 -4.73
CA ILE A 178 -4.50 -17.24 -5.61
C ILE A 178 -5.88 -17.05 -4.96
N ASP A 179 -5.91 -16.95 -3.63
CA ASP A 179 -7.13 -16.65 -2.88
C ASP A 179 -6.80 -16.10 -1.49
N PHE A 180 -7.71 -15.31 -0.92
CA PHE A 180 -7.65 -14.87 0.46
C PHE A 180 -9.04 -14.61 1.03
N GLU A 181 -9.17 -14.75 2.35
CA GLU A 181 -10.38 -14.35 3.08
C GLU A 181 -9.99 -13.52 4.30
N ALA A 182 -10.66 -12.37 4.48
CA ALA A 182 -10.44 -11.47 5.61
C ALA A 182 -11.66 -11.54 6.54
N LEU A 183 -11.46 -12.15 7.70
CA LEU A 183 -12.52 -12.46 8.66
C LEU A 183 -12.46 -11.51 9.85
N ALA A 184 -13.64 -11.14 10.34
CA ALA A 184 -13.81 -10.53 11.64
C ALA A 184 -14.55 -11.51 12.57
N LYS A 185 -14.00 -11.71 13.77
CA LYS A 185 -14.60 -12.44 14.90
C LYS A 185 -15.94 -11.84 15.34
N TYR A 186 -16.23 -10.60 14.96
CA TYR A 186 -17.54 -9.98 15.18
C TYR A 186 -18.35 -9.98 13.88
N CYS A 187 -19.30 -10.91 13.79
CA CYS A 187 -20.39 -10.88 12.83
C CYS A 187 -21.66 -10.52 13.60
N SER A 188 -22.35 -9.43 13.23
CA SER A 188 -23.63 -9.07 13.84
C SER A 188 -24.71 -10.14 13.66
N SER A 189 -24.58 -10.99 12.62
CA SER A 189 -25.49 -12.10 12.32
C SER A 189 -25.07 -13.44 12.91
N CYS A 190 -23.81 -13.64 13.30
CA CYS A 190 -23.30 -14.93 13.78
C CYS A 190 -22.83 -14.82 15.23
N LYS A 191 -23.72 -15.13 16.17
CA LYS A 191 -23.44 -15.30 17.60
C LYS A 191 -22.86 -16.69 17.97
N GLU A 192 -22.24 -17.41 17.03
CA GLU A 192 -21.74 -18.76 17.31
C GLU A 192 -20.23 -18.81 17.51
N LYS A 193 -19.83 -19.37 18.65
CA LYS A 193 -18.46 -19.40 19.18
C LYS A 193 -17.64 -20.61 18.70
N ASP A 194 -18.12 -21.40 17.74
CA ASP A 194 -17.56 -22.74 17.47
C ASP A 194 -16.65 -22.87 16.23
N LEU A 195 -16.40 -21.80 15.47
CA LEU A 195 -15.56 -21.88 14.26
C LEU A 195 -14.04 -21.98 14.50
N LEU A 196 -13.56 -21.99 15.76
CA LEU A 196 -12.12 -21.85 16.07
C LEU A 196 -11.42 -23.09 16.66
N LYS A 197 -12.01 -24.29 16.62
CA LYS A 197 -11.38 -25.50 17.19
C LYS A 197 -10.42 -26.27 16.26
N LYS A 198 -10.15 -25.82 15.03
CA LYS A 198 -9.38 -26.63 14.05
C LYS A 198 -8.03 -26.07 13.56
N CYS A 199 -7.53 -24.95 14.09
CA CYS A 199 -6.31 -24.30 13.55
C CYS A 199 -5.06 -24.40 14.46
N LEU A 200 -4.81 -25.52 15.15
CA LEU A 200 -3.72 -25.63 16.15
C LEU A 200 -2.56 -26.58 15.81
N ARG A 201 -2.27 -26.83 14.52
CA ARG A 201 -1.03 -27.55 14.16
C ARG A 201 -0.37 -26.90 12.94
N GLY A 202 0.42 -25.87 13.20
CA GLY A 202 1.29 -25.24 12.21
C GLY A 202 2.68 -25.87 12.22
N ARG A 203 3.07 -26.45 11.08
CA ARG A 203 4.47 -26.54 10.65
C ARG A 203 4.51 -26.48 9.12
N THR A 204 5.07 -25.41 8.57
CA THR A 204 6.22 -25.37 7.65
C THR A 204 6.48 -23.92 7.22
N GLN A 205 7.75 -23.57 7.05
CA GLN A 205 8.21 -22.27 6.54
C GLN A 205 7.84 -22.17 5.06
N ASN A 206 6.94 -21.25 4.70
CA ASN A 206 6.27 -21.17 3.41
C ASN A 206 6.22 -19.71 2.91
N PRO A 207 6.19 -19.43 1.59
CA PRO A 207 5.87 -18.13 0.97
C PRO A 207 4.82 -17.24 1.68
N ASN A 208 3.90 -17.83 2.45
CA ASN A 208 2.95 -17.06 3.24
C ASN A 208 3.61 -16.14 4.28
N GLU A 209 4.83 -16.42 4.77
CA GLU A 209 5.53 -15.48 5.66
C GLU A 209 5.93 -14.18 4.95
N SER A 210 6.36 -14.25 3.69
CA SER A 210 6.70 -13.05 2.91
C SER A 210 5.45 -12.27 2.53
N PHE A 211 4.34 -12.94 2.19
CA PHE A 211 3.06 -12.28 1.94
C PHE A 211 2.47 -11.67 3.21
N ASN A 212 2.48 -12.39 4.33
CA ASN A 212 2.05 -11.88 5.64
C ASN A 212 2.84 -10.61 5.99
N LYS A 213 4.16 -10.59 5.75
CA LYS A 213 4.97 -9.38 5.93
C LYS A 213 4.44 -8.21 5.10
N CYS A 214 4.12 -8.41 3.82
CA CYS A 214 3.54 -7.36 2.97
C CYS A 214 2.22 -6.82 3.54
N ILE A 215 1.32 -7.69 4.01
CA ILE A 215 0.07 -7.25 4.66
C ILE A 215 0.39 -6.36 5.88
N TRP A 216 1.35 -6.77 6.71
CA TRP A 216 1.62 -6.09 7.98
C TRP A 216 2.48 -4.84 7.86
N GLU A 217 3.18 -4.64 6.74
CA GLU A 217 3.78 -3.34 6.37
C GLU A 217 2.69 -2.30 6.04
N LEU A 218 1.59 -2.73 5.41
CA LEU A 218 0.44 -1.87 5.12
C LEU A 218 -0.51 -1.72 6.32
N ILE A 219 -0.65 -2.77 7.13
CA ILE A 219 -1.57 -2.79 8.27
C ILE A 219 -0.79 -3.20 9.52
N PRO A 220 -0.09 -2.25 10.19
CA PRO A 220 0.76 -2.60 11.32
C PRO A 220 -0.02 -3.26 12.45
N LYS A 221 0.46 -4.43 12.91
CA LYS A 221 -0.18 -5.20 14.00
C LYS A 221 -0.30 -4.48 15.35
N THR A 222 0.38 -3.34 15.48
CA THR A 222 0.40 -2.50 16.69
C THR A 222 -0.83 -1.63 16.81
N VAL A 223 -1.58 -1.39 15.72
CA VAL A 223 -2.73 -0.48 15.70
C VAL A 223 -3.94 -1.23 15.19
N PHE A 224 -5.02 -1.28 15.97
CA PHE A 224 -6.27 -1.89 15.51
C PHE A 224 -6.89 -1.07 14.36
N VAL A 225 -7.44 -1.74 13.35
CA VAL A 225 -8.12 -1.16 12.21
C VAL A 225 -9.41 -1.94 11.97
N GLY A 226 -10.43 -1.26 11.44
CA GLY A 226 -11.68 -1.89 11.02
C GLY A 226 -11.48 -2.87 9.85
N ILE A 227 -12.46 -3.76 9.66
CA ILE A 227 -12.39 -4.83 8.65
C ILE A 227 -12.25 -4.29 7.22
N GLU A 228 -12.85 -3.15 6.91
CA GLU A 228 -12.72 -2.50 5.60
C GLU A 228 -11.28 -2.05 5.33
N THR A 229 -10.63 -1.42 6.30
CA THR A 229 -9.21 -1.04 6.18
C THR A 229 -8.31 -2.26 6.08
N LEU A 230 -8.63 -3.34 6.79
CA LEU A 230 -7.90 -4.61 6.65
C LEU A 230 -8.06 -5.18 5.24
N LYS A 231 -9.29 -5.26 4.71
CA LYS A 231 -9.56 -5.73 3.35
C LYS A 231 -8.82 -4.90 2.30
N PHE A 232 -8.82 -3.57 2.45
CA PHE A 232 -8.04 -2.67 1.61
C PHE A 232 -6.57 -3.09 1.61
N GLY A 233 -5.96 -3.20 2.80
CA GLY A 233 -4.54 -3.51 2.93
C GLY A 233 -4.18 -4.89 2.38
N VAL A 234 -5.04 -5.88 2.56
CA VAL A 234 -4.82 -7.23 2.02
C VAL A 234 -4.92 -7.23 0.49
N MET A 235 -5.94 -6.57 -0.10
CA MET A 235 -6.08 -6.49 -1.56
C MET A 235 -4.91 -5.76 -2.21
N ASP A 236 -4.48 -4.62 -1.65
CA ASP A 236 -3.29 -3.91 -2.13
C ASP A 236 -2.01 -4.75 -1.96
N ALA A 237 -1.90 -5.50 -0.85
CA ALA A 237 -0.80 -6.45 -0.67
C ALA A 237 -0.80 -7.56 -1.73
N VAL A 238 -1.97 -8.13 -2.09
CA VAL A 238 -2.09 -9.16 -3.14
C VAL A 238 -1.58 -8.62 -4.47
N ILE A 239 -2.05 -7.44 -4.87
CA ILE A 239 -1.64 -6.79 -6.12
C ILE A 239 -0.12 -6.59 -6.13
N CYS A 240 0.44 -6.02 -5.06
CA CYS A 240 1.88 -5.78 -4.97
C CYS A 240 2.70 -7.07 -4.90
N PHE A 241 2.21 -8.10 -4.22
CA PHE A 241 2.92 -9.36 -4.07
C PHE A 241 2.98 -10.13 -5.39
N ASN A 242 1.82 -10.34 -6.03
CA ASN A 242 1.70 -11.10 -7.27
C ASN A 242 2.31 -10.38 -8.48
N ASP A 243 2.01 -9.08 -8.63
CA ASP A 243 2.27 -8.35 -9.88
C ASP A 243 3.23 -7.17 -9.70
N GLY A 244 3.73 -6.95 -8.48
CA GLY A 244 4.62 -5.82 -8.17
C GLY A 244 3.93 -4.50 -7.87
N TYR A 245 4.72 -3.58 -7.33
CA TYR A 245 4.30 -2.23 -6.97
C TYR A 245 3.83 -1.40 -8.17
N VAL A 246 4.41 -1.64 -9.36
CA VAL A 246 3.99 -1.02 -10.62
C VAL A 246 2.51 -1.29 -10.90
N SER A 247 1.97 -2.43 -10.48
CA SER A 247 0.55 -2.77 -10.68
C SER A 247 -0.42 -1.86 -9.92
N ARG A 248 0.06 -1.02 -8.97
CA ARG A 248 -0.73 0.07 -8.41
C ARG A 248 -1.14 1.13 -9.45
N ILE A 249 -0.49 1.17 -10.61
CA ILE A 249 -0.93 1.97 -11.76
C ILE A 249 -2.34 1.59 -12.18
N LYS A 250 -2.67 0.28 -12.22
CA LYS A 250 -3.99 -0.22 -12.60
C LYS A 250 -5.09 0.37 -11.69
N VAL A 251 -4.78 0.63 -10.43
CA VAL A 251 -5.71 1.26 -9.46
C VAL A 251 -6.00 2.71 -9.85
N PHE A 252 -5.00 3.45 -10.29
CA PHE A 252 -5.21 4.81 -10.80
C PHE A 252 -6.00 4.80 -12.11
N GLU A 253 -5.65 3.92 -13.05
CA GLU A 253 -6.33 3.82 -14.34
C GLU A 253 -7.81 3.47 -14.19
N ALA A 254 -8.14 2.53 -13.30
CA ALA A 254 -9.53 2.18 -12.96
C ALA A 254 -10.32 3.33 -12.33
N LEU A 255 -9.63 4.32 -11.77
CA LEU A 255 -10.23 5.56 -11.25
C LEU A 255 -10.21 6.72 -12.26
N VAL A 256 -9.83 6.45 -13.51
CA VAL A 256 -9.66 7.46 -14.57
C VAL A 256 -8.64 8.53 -14.15
N ILE A 257 -7.60 8.08 -13.44
CA ILE A 257 -6.45 8.88 -13.07
C ILE A 257 -5.29 8.43 -13.94
N LYS A 258 -4.78 9.32 -14.79
CA LYS A 258 -3.58 9.04 -15.55
C LYS A 258 -2.36 9.03 -14.61
N PRO A 259 -1.56 7.96 -14.55
CA PRO A 259 -0.30 7.97 -13.82
C PRO A 259 0.61 9.10 -14.32
N GLY A 260 1.32 9.74 -13.39
CA GLY A 260 2.34 10.72 -13.74
C GLY A 260 3.72 10.06 -13.84
N TYR A 261 4.64 10.68 -14.59
CA TYR A 261 6.03 10.20 -14.72
C TYR A 261 6.68 9.85 -13.37
N ASN A 262 6.50 10.70 -12.35
CA ASN A 262 7.06 10.47 -11.02
C ASN A 262 6.44 9.25 -10.32
N THR A 263 5.16 8.96 -10.55
CA THR A 263 4.49 7.77 -10.03
C THR A 263 5.08 6.51 -10.66
N GLU A 264 5.14 6.46 -11.99
CA GLU A 264 5.65 5.30 -12.73
C GLU A 264 7.11 5.02 -12.35
N ARG A 265 7.96 6.05 -12.40
CA ARG A 265 9.37 5.94 -12.05
C ARG A 265 9.57 5.47 -10.60
N ALA A 266 8.82 6.00 -9.64
CA ALA A 266 8.96 5.61 -8.25
C ALA A 266 8.58 4.13 -8.02
N LEU A 267 7.47 3.67 -8.62
CA LEU A 267 7.01 2.29 -8.49
C LEU A 267 7.99 1.31 -9.16
N LEU A 268 8.52 1.64 -10.34
CA LEU A 268 9.56 0.84 -11.01
C LEU A 268 10.83 0.70 -10.17
N ILE A 269 11.28 1.78 -9.54
CA ILE A 269 12.46 1.75 -8.65
C ILE A 269 12.21 0.84 -7.44
N ILE A 270 11.00 0.89 -6.86
CA ILE A 270 10.63 0.03 -5.73
C ILE A 270 10.63 -1.44 -6.16
N ASP A 271 10.04 -1.77 -7.31
CA ASP A 271 10.01 -3.14 -7.82
C ASP A 271 11.40 -3.69 -8.14
N ASN A 272 12.25 -2.89 -8.77
CA ASN A 272 13.62 -3.30 -9.06
C ASN A 272 14.40 -3.63 -7.77
N LYS A 273 14.22 -2.82 -6.72
CA LYS A 273 14.82 -3.09 -5.40
C LYS A 273 14.26 -4.37 -4.77
N ARG A 274 12.94 -4.58 -4.87
CA ARG A 274 12.27 -5.78 -4.39
C ARG A 274 12.80 -7.05 -5.06
N ILE A 275 12.92 -7.04 -6.38
CA ILE A 275 13.47 -8.16 -7.17
C ILE A 275 14.92 -8.43 -6.78
N PHE A 276 15.75 -7.38 -6.74
CA PHE A 276 17.15 -7.49 -6.35
C PHE A 276 17.33 -8.11 -4.95
N GLU A 277 16.54 -7.67 -3.96
CA GLU A 277 16.59 -8.24 -2.62
C GLU A 277 16.08 -9.68 -2.56
N ALA A 278 15.05 -10.02 -3.34
CA ALA A 278 14.56 -11.40 -3.43
C ALA A 278 15.62 -12.33 -4.01
N GLU A 279 16.26 -11.96 -5.11
CA GLU A 279 17.37 -12.72 -5.72
C GLU A 279 18.53 -12.90 -4.74
N ARG A 280 18.88 -11.84 -4.00
CA ARG A 280 19.93 -11.89 -2.99
C ARG A 280 19.61 -12.88 -1.87
N ILE A 281 18.37 -12.91 -1.39
CA ILE A 281 17.91 -13.85 -0.36
C ILE A 281 17.93 -15.29 -0.89
N VAL A 282 17.42 -15.54 -2.10
CA VAL A 282 17.42 -16.87 -2.73
C VAL A 282 18.84 -17.41 -2.89
N ASN A 283 19.77 -16.57 -3.35
CA ASN A 283 21.18 -16.92 -3.48
C ASN A 283 21.81 -17.29 -2.13
N LYS A 284 21.52 -16.51 -1.08
CA LYS A 284 22.03 -16.77 0.28
C LYS A 284 21.47 -18.09 0.85
N VAL A 285 20.17 -18.32 0.75
CA VAL A 285 19.52 -19.56 1.22
C VAL A 285 20.06 -20.78 0.47
N SER A 286 20.24 -20.64 -0.85
CA SER A 286 20.83 -21.70 -1.68
C SER A 286 22.26 -22.04 -1.25
N LEU A 287 23.08 -21.04 -0.95
CA LEU A 287 24.45 -21.22 -0.46
C LEU A 287 24.47 -21.91 0.91
N GLU A 288 23.65 -21.46 1.85
CA GLU A 288 23.52 -22.07 3.18
C GLU A 288 23.06 -23.54 3.10
N ALA A 289 22.09 -23.83 2.22
CA ALA A 289 21.62 -25.20 1.98
C ALA A 289 22.70 -26.10 1.35
N ARG A 290 23.56 -25.56 0.48
CA ARG A 290 24.72 -26.30 -0.06
C ARG A 290 25.75 -26.59 1.03
N ASN A 291 26.07 -25.60 1.86
CA ASN A 291 27.02 -25.75 2.97
C ASN A 291 26.55 -26.77 4.00
N LYS A 292 25.26 -26.72 4.41
CA LYS A 292 24.67 -27.73 5.32
C LYS A 292 24.73 -29.14 4.74
N ARG A 293 24.44 -29.32 3.44
CA ARG A 293 24.55 -30.62 2.76
C ARG A 293 25.99 -31.13 2.73
N SER A 294 26.96 -30.25 2.51
CA SER A 294 28.39 -30.58 2.52
C SER A 294 28.86 -31.01 3.92
N LEU A 295 28.49 -30.25 4.96
CA LEU A 295 28.78 -30.59 6.36
C LEU A 295 28.15 -31.92 6.77
N LYS A 296 26.87 -32.15 6.42
CA LYS A 296 26.20 -33.42 6.70
C LYS A 296 26.91 -34.60 6.04
N ARG A 297 27.30 -34.48 4.76
CA ARG A 297 28.08 -35.53 4.07
C ARG A 297 29.42 -35.83 4.74
N LYS A 298 30.10 -34.82 5.29
CA LYS A 298 31.35 -35.02 6.05
C LYS A 298 31.11 -35.75 7.36
N MET A 299 30.07 -35.37 8.11
CA MET A 299 29.68 -36.02 9.36
C MET A 299 29.24 -37.48 9.12
N ASP A 300 28.39 -37.71 8.11
CA ASP A 300 27.92 -39.05 7.76
C ASP A 300 29.11 -39.96 7.37
N LYS A 301 30.11 -39.43 6.65
CA LYS A 301 31.34 -40.16 6.32
C LYS A 301 32.19 -40.46 7.56
N GLN A 302 32.39 -39.49 8.46
CA GLN A 302 33.13 -39.72 9.71
C GLN A 302 32.45 -40.77 10.59
N ASN A 303 31.13 -40.73 10.72
CA ASN A 303 30.38 -41.73 11.49
C ASN A 303 30.50 -43.14 10.87
N LEU A 304 30.49 -43.25 9.54
CA LEU A 304 30.73 -44.51 8.82
C LEU A 304 32.16 -45.04 9.04
N ASP A 305 33.16 -44.17 9.01
CA ASP A 305 34.55 -44.54 9.23
C ASP A 305 34.76 -45.01 10.70
N GLU A 306 34.15 -44.34 11.68
CA GLU A 306 34.16 -44.75 13.10
C GLU A 306 33.43 -46.08 13.34
N GLU A 307 32.24 -46.28 12.76
CA GLU A 307 31.50 -47.55 12.87
C GLU A 307 32.28 -48.75 12.30
N ASN A 308 33.01 -48.55 11.20
CA ASN A 308 33.86 -49.58 10.60
C ASN A 308 35.09 -49.91 11.46
N GLU A 309 35.67 -48.91 12.14
CA GLU A 309 36.82 -49.11 13.03
C GLU A 309 36.44 -49.87 14.30
N TYR A 310 35.25 -49.60 14.88
CA TYR A 310 34.72 -50.34 16.04
C TYR A 310 34.38 -51.82 15.74
N GLN A 311 34.10 -52.18 14.48
CA GLN A 311 33.83 -53.58 14.10
C GLN A 311 35.10 -54.42 13.91
N ALA A 312 36.26 -53.80 13.68
CA ALA A 312 37.52 -54.51 13.45
C ALA A 312 38.14 -55.14 14.71
N GLY A 313 37.64 -54.81 15.91
CA GLY A 313 38.16 -55.31 17.20
C GLY A 313 37.40 -56.50 17.81
N LYS A 314 36.44 -57.11 17.10
CA LYS A 314 35.67 -58.28 17.58
C LYS A 314 36.16 -59.58 16.91
N TYR A 315 37.28 -60.12 17.37
CA TYR A 315 37.65 -61.53 17.18
C TYR A 315 38.30 -62.06 18.46
#